data_AF-A0A671RVY6-F1
#
_entry.id   AF-A0A671RVY6-F1
#
_cell.length_a   1.000
_cell.length_b   1.000
_cell.length_c   1.000
_cell.angle_alpha   90.00
_cell.angle_beta   90.00
_cell.angle_gamma   90.00
#
_symmetry.space_group_name_H-M   'P 1'
#
loop_
_entity.id
_entity.type
_entity.pdbx_description
1 polymer ?
#
loop_
_entity_poly.entity_id
_entity_poly.type
_entity_poly.pdbx_seq_one_letter_code
_entity_poly.pdbx_strand_id
1 'polypeptide(L)'
;MIFTRKIDKRLHIHDAIDFSLSRSGAQGEYAGLAAIKAYLNSKGESHRTVCLIPKSAHGTNPASAQMAGMKVQVVEVDKDGNIDVSHLKAMVDKHKANLAAIMITYPSTNGVFEENVSEVCELIHQNGGQVYLDGANMNAQVGLCRPGDYGSDVSHLNLHKTFCIPHGGGGPGMGPIGVKQHLAPFLPSHPVVNMQSSNAGSSLGTISAAPWGSSAILPISWAYIKMMGSKGLVHATEVAILNANYMAKRLENHYKILFRGSKGFIAHEFILDVRPFKKSANIEAVDVAKRLQDYGFHAPTMSWPVPGTLMIEPTESEDKSELDRFCDSLLAIRQEIADIEEGRMDSRVNPLKMAPHSLACITSTTWDRPYSREYAAFPMPFVRPETKFWPTISRIDDIYGDQHLVCTCPPMDVYESPYEERASS
;
A
#
# COMPACT_ATOMS: atom_id res chain seq x y z
N MET A 1 -6.00 8.74 -27.91
CA MET A 1 -6.00 10.22 -27.92
C MET A 1 -7.25 10.87 -27.29
N ILE A 2 -8.49 10.48 -27.67
CA ILE A 2 -9.73 10.97 -27.02
C ILE A 2 -9.87 10.48 -25.56
N PHE A 3 -9.29 9.33 -25.28
CA PHE A 3 -9.35 8.61 -24.01
C PHE A 3 -8.67 9.35 -22.83
N THR A 4 -7.48 9.91 -23.06
CA THR A 4 -6.61 10.52 -22.04
C THR A 4 -7.06 11.94 -21.66
N ARG A 5 -7.40 12.77 -22.66
CA ARG A 5 -7.87 14.15 -22.45
C ARG A 5 -9.22 14.28 -21.72
N LYS A 6 -10.06 13.23 -21.70
CA LYS A 6 -11.41 13.27 -21.08
C LYS A 6 -11.47 12.81 -19.62
N ILE A 7 -10.43 12.14 -19.12
CA ILE A 7 -10.30 11.79 -17.70
C ILE A 7 -9.79 13.00 -16.92
N ASP A 8 -8.83 13.72 -17.49
CA ASP A 8 -8.24 14.97 -16.99
C ASP A 8 -9.30 16.03 -16.59
N LYS A 9 -10.18 16.39 -17.54
CA LYS A 9 -11.25 17.37 -17.32
C LYS A 9 -12.31 17.01 -16.27
N ARG A 10 -12.30 15.79 -15.70
CA ARG A 10 -13.30 15.37 -14.70
C ARG A 10 -12.70 15.10 -13.33
N LEU A 11 -11.45 14.65 -13.27
CA LEU A 11 -10.76 14.44 -12.00
C LEU A 11 -10.08 15.74 -11.52
N HIS A 12 -9.73 16.66 -12.43
CA HIS A 12 -9.13 17.98 -12.12
C HIS A 12 -7.94 17.93 -11.14
N ILE A 13 -7.18 16.82 -11.11
CA ILE A 13 -6.09 16.57 -10.15
C ILE A 13 -4.89 17.51 -10.44
N HIS A 14 -4.58 17.76 -11.72
CA HIS A 14 -3.56 18.71 -12.20
C HIS A 14 -3.97 19.33 -13.56
N ASP A 15 -3.16 20.24 -14.10
CA ASP A 15 -3.45 21.00 -15.34
C ASP A 15 -3.19 20.20 -16.63
N ALA A 16 -2.39 19.13 -16.54
CA ALA A 16 -2.22 18.14 -17.60
C ALA A 16 -2.01 16.74 -16.99
N ILE A 17 -2.76 15.74 -17.47
CA ILE A 17 -2.48 14.33 -17.14
C ILE A 17 -1.75 13.65 -18.28
N ASP A 18 -0.57 13.12 -17.96
CA ASP A 18 0.14 12.22 -18.83
C ASP A 18 -0.21 10.76 -18.52
N PHE A 19 -0.89 10.13 -19.47
CA PHE A 19 -1.09 8.68 -19.47
C PHE A 19 0.06 7.95 -20.16
N SER A 20 1.08 8.67 -20.62
CA SER A 20 2.23 8.07 -21.25
C SER A 20 3.05 7.28 -20.23
N LEU A 21 3.35 6.05 -20.64
CA LEU A 21 4.58 5.35 -20.31
C LEU A 21 4.77 4.73 -18.91
N SER A 22 3.84 4.87 -17.95
CA SER A 22 4.02 4.24 -16.62
C SER A 22 3.10 3.03 -16.41
N ARG A 23 3.67 1.82 -16.46
CA ARG A 23 2.95 0.54 -16.26
C ARG A 23 2.83 0.12 -14.80
N SER A 24 3.28 0.95 -13.86
CA SER A 24 3.20 0.72 -12.41
C SER A 24 3.35 2.05 -11.66
N GLY A 25 2.96 2.09 -10.39
CA GLY A 25 3.14 3.28 -9.54
C GLY A 25 4.62 3.70 -9.46
N ALA A 26 5.52 2.75 -9.22
CA ALA A 26 6.96 2.98 -9.22
C ALA A 26 7.51 3.57 -10.53
N GLN A 27 6.97 3.18 -11.70
CA GLN A 27 7.34 3.85 -12.95
C GLN A 27 6.79 5.27 -13.03
N GLY A 28 5.62 5.54 -12.45
CA GLY A 28 5.08 6.89 -12.29
C GLY A 28 5.97 7.78 -11.40
N GLU A 29 6.49 7.23 -10.30
CA GLU A 29 7.50 7.90 -9.47
C GLU A 29 8.75 8.25 -10.27
N TYR A 30 9.36 7.25 -10.91
CA TYR A 30 10.55 7.46 -11.72
C TYR A 30 10.30 8.49 -12.85
N ALA A 31 9.17 8.40 -13.55
CA ALA A 31 8.80 9.34 -14.60
C ALA A 31 8.59 10.77 -14.08
N GLY A 32 7.93 10.94 -12.93
CA GLY A 32 7.73 12.25 -12.33
C GLY A 32 9.03 12.89 -11.84
N LEU A 33 9.90 12.11 -11.19
CA LEU A 33 11.23 12.59 -10.77
C LEU A 33 12.13 12.90 -11.97
N ALA A 34 12.05 12.12 -13.05
CA ALA A 34 12.72 12.42 -14.30
C ALA A 34 12.21 13.75 -14.89
N ALA A 35 10.89 13.98 -14.93
CA ALA A 35 10.34 15.25 -15.40
C ALA A 35 10.81 16.45 -14.56
N ILE A 36 10.87 16.30 -13.22
CA ILE A 36 11.45 17.32 -12.32
C ILE A 36 12.92 17.59 -12.68
N LYS A 37 13.72 16.54 -12.84
CA LYS A 37 15.15 16.67 -13.19
C LYS A 37 15.35 17.37 -14.54
N ALA A 38 14.53 17.03 -15.53
CA ALA A 38 14.53 17.66 -16.84
C ALA A 38 14.20 19.16 -16.75
N TYR A 39 13.18 19.49 -15.97
CA TYR A 39 12.75 20.86 -15.70
C TYR A 39 13.89 21.67 -15.05
N LEU A 40 14.52 21.14 -14.00
CA LEU A 40 15.65 21.79 -13.32
C LEU A 40 16.85 21.99 -14.27
N ASN A 41 17.17 20.98 -15.11
CA ASN A 41 18.21 21.09 -16.12
C ASN A 41 17.93 22.23 -17.12
N SER A 42 16.68 22.39 -17.55
CA SER A 42 16.28 23.44 -18.51
C SER A 42 16.45 24.86 -17.94
N LYS A 43 16.43 25.00 -16.61
CA LYS A 43 16.67 26.26 -15.90
C LYS A 43 18.15 26.49 -15.57
N GLY A 44 19.04 25.58 -15.95
CA GLY A 44 20.45 25.62 -15.54
C GLY A 44 20.69 25.21 -14.09
N GLU A 45 19.70 24.59 -13.43
CA GLU A 45 19.75 24.20 -12.02
C GLU A 45 20.08 22.70 -11.84
N SER A 46 20.86 22.12 -12.77
CA SER A 46 21.21 20.68 -12.81
C SER A 46 22.00 20.16 -11.61
N HIS A 47 22.58 21.06 -10.80
CA HIS A 47 23.26 20.74 -9.56
C HIS A 47 22.29 20.27 -8.46
N ARG A 48 21.00 20.62 -8.56
CA ARG A 48 19.96 20.19 -7.64
C ARG A 48 19.64 18.72 -7.84
N THR A 49 20.08 17.90 -6.90
CA THR A 49 19.95 16.43 -6.96
C THR A 49 19.43 15.82 -5.68
N VAL A 50 19.24 16.59 -4.60
CA VAL A 50 18.78 16.07 -3.31
C VAL A 50 17.27 15.88 -3.34
N CYS A 51 16.83 14.67 -2.99
CA CYS A 51 15.43 14.31 -2.82
C CYS A 51 15.16 14.03 -1.35
N LEU A 52 14.30 14.84 -0.72
CA LEU A 52 13.86 14.65 0.65
C LEU A 52 12.76 13.59 0.69
N ILE A 53 12.90 12.56 1.53
CA ILE A 53 11.93 11.46 1.62
C ILE A 53 11.64 11.17 3.09
N PRO A 54 10.39 11.33 3.56
CA PRO A 54 9.99 10.92 4.90
C PRO A 54 10.22 9.42 5.11
N LYS A 55 10.66 9.04 6.32
CA LYS A 55 10.91 7.64 6.69
C LYS A 55 9.68 6.73 6.57
N SER A 56 8.48 7.31 6.64
CA SER A 56 7.21 6.62 6.46
C SER A 56 6.88 6.30 4.99
N ALA A 57 7.55 6.93 4.01
CA ALA A 57 7.25 6.76 2.60
C ALA A 57 7.35 5.29 2.15
N HIS A 58 6.61 4.94 1.10
CA HIS A 58 6.70 3.61 0.50
C HIS A 58 8.11 3.32 -0.02
N GLY A 59 8.53 2.06 0.03
CA GLY A 59 9.90 1.66 -0.33
C GLY A 59 10.25 1.91 -1.80
N THR A 60 9.25 2.09 -2.66
CA THR A 60 9.45 2.51 -4.05
C THR A 60 10.00 3.93 -4.15
N ASN A 61 9.61 4.84 -3.26
CA ASN A 61 10.00 6.25 -3.31
C ASN A 61 11.54 6.43 -3.31
N PRO A 62 12.29 5.92 -2.30
CA PRO A 62 13.76 6.02 -2.32
C PRO A 62 14.40 5.24 -3.47
N ALA A 63 13.83 4.10 -3.86
CA ALA A 63 14.35 3.32 -4.99
C ALA A 63 14.20 4.07 -6.34
N SER A 64 13.04 4.67 -6.57
CA SER A 64 12.73 5.50 -7.74
C SER A 64 13.60 6.76 -7.78
N ALA A 65 13.82 7.41 -6.64
CA ALA A 65 14.73 8.56 -6.54
C ALA A 65 16.17 8.18 -6.86
N GLN A 66 16.66 7.07 -6.34
CA GLN A 66 17.99 6.57 -6.66
C GLN A 66 18.12 6.19 -8.14
N MET A 67 17.10 5.56 -8.72
CA MET A 67 17.04 5.23 -10.15
C MET A 67 17.06 6.49 -11.04
N ALA A 68 16.41 7.58 -10.61
CA ALA A 68 16.47 8.89 -11.26
C ALA A 68 17.82 9.62 -11.09
N GLY A 69 18.76 9.02 -10.33
CA GLY A 69 20.07 9.59 -10.03
C GLY A 69 20.01 10.75 -9.04
N MET A 70 19.00 10.77 -8.16
CA MET A 70 18.90 11.72 -7.05
C MET A 70 19.59 11.17 -5.79
N LYS A 71 20.05 12.08 -4.93
CA LYS A 71 20.61 11.77 -3.60
C LYS A 71 19.48 11.77 -2.58
N VAL A 72 19.13 10.61 -2.06
CA VAL A 72 18.09 10.48 -1.03
C VAL A 72 18.58 11.04 0.29
N GLN A 73 17.82 11.97 0.86
CA GLN A 73 17.99 12.47 2.22
C GLN A 73 16.72 12.15 3.00
N VAL A 74 16.87 11.31 4.03
CA VAL A 74 15.75 10.92 4.89
C VAL A 74 15.29 12.11 5.72
N VAL A 75 13.97 12.23 5.88
CA VAL A 75 13.31 13.12 6.83
C VAL A 75 12.65 12.25 7.91
N GLU A 76 12.91 12.55 9.18
CA GLU A 76 12.32 11.83 10.29
C GLU A 76 10.80 12.07 10.39
N VAL A 77 10.14 11.16 11.10
CA VAL A 77 8.71 11.18 11.40
C VAL A 77 8.58 11.35 12.91
N ASP A 78 7.63 12.17 13.34
CA ASP A 78 7.37 12.40 14.76
C ASP A 78 6.72 11.18 15.44
N LYS A 79 6.53 11.27 16.76
CA LYS A 79 5.91 10.22 17.57
C LYS A 79 4.44 9.94 17.21
N ASP A 80 3.77 10.91 16.58
CA ASP A 80 2.36 10.87 16.20
C ASP A 80 2.18 10.40 14.74
N GLY A 81 3.28 10.11 14.05
CA GLY A 81 3.31 9.52 12.72
C GLY A 81 3.32 10.54 11.57
N ASN A 82 3.51 11.82 11.85
CA ASN A 82 3.57 12.90 10.84
C ASN A 82 5.02 13.22 10.47
N ILE A 83 5.22 13.95 9.38
CA ILE A 83 6.56 14.47 9.05
C ILE A 83 7.06 15.36 10.19
N ASP A 84 8.27 15.11 10.70
CA ASP A 84 8.90 16.00 11.67
C ASP A 84 9.27 17.31 10.97
N VAL A 85 8.42 18.33 11.14
CA VAL A 85 8.57 19.66 10.53
C VAL A 85 9.88 20.34 10.96
N SER A 86 10.36 20.08 12.18
CA SER A 86 11.61 20.67 12.67
C SER A 86 12.80 20.04 11.96
N HIS A 87 12.81 18.70 11.86
CA HIS A 87 13.84 17.99 11.10
C HIS A 87 13.77 18.30 9.60
N LEU A 88 12.57 18.42 9.04
CA LEU A 88 12.35 18.85 7.65
C LEU A 88 12.99 20.22 7.40
N LYS A 89 12.69 21.23 8.23
CA LYS A 89 13.29 22.57 8.11
C LYS A 89 14.81 22.53 8.17
N ALA A 90 15.37 21.73 9.08
CA ALA A 90 16.82 21.54 9.17
C ALA A 90 17.42 20.89 7.90
N MET A 91 16.76 19.88 7.33
CA MET A 91 17.21 19.24 6.10
C MET A 91 17.06 20.15 4.87
N VAL A 92 15.99 20.94 4.82
CA VAL A 92 15.79 21.96 3.78
C VAL A 92 16.89 23.01 3.86
N ASP A 93 17.19 23.59 5.03
CA ASP A 93 18.25 24.59 5.15
C ASP A 93 19.64 24.02 4.79
N LYS A 94 19.93 22.80 5.23
CA LYS A 94 21.17 22.08 4.90
C LYS A 94 21.34 21.86 3.39
N HIS A 95 20.25 21.57 2.68
CA HIS A 95 20.30 21.15 1.28
C HIS A 95 19.72 22.18 0.30
N LYS A 96 19.32 23.37 0.73
CA LYS A 96 18.62 24.38 -0.09
C LYS A 96 19.28 24.70 -1.43
N ALA A 97 20.61 24.70 -1.49
CA ALA A 97 21.36 24.95 -2.72
C ALA A 97 21.30 23.77 -3.71
N ASN A 98 21.11 22.54 -3.22
CA ASN A 98 21.08 21.32 -4.03
C ASN A 98 19.72 20.59 -3.99
N LEU A 99 18.69 21.22 -3.42
CA LEU A 99 17.37 20.64 -3.23
C LEU A 99 16.65 20.53 -4.57
N ALA A 100 16.32 19.30 -4.97
CA ALA A 100 15.59 19.00 -6.21
C ALA A 100 14.11 18.77 -5.94
N ALA A 101 13.80 17.91 -4.97
CA ALA A 101 12.42 17.53 -4.68
C ALA A 101 12.19 17.09 -3.24
N ILE A 102 10.92 17.05 -2.84
CA ILE A 102 10.40 16.19 -1.77
C ILE A 102 9.48 15.14 -2.38
N MET A 103 9.47 13.92 -1.81
CA MET A 103 8.42 12.94 -2.07
C MET A 103 7.56 12.79 -0.83
N ILE A 104 6.29 13.17 -0.91
CA ILE A 104 5.31 13.03 0.17
C ILE A 104 4.20 12.06 -0.26
N THR A 105 3.56 11.39 0.70
CA THR A 105 2.34 10.59 0.47
C THR A 105 1.21 11.25 1.25
N TYR A 106 0.07 11.50 0.62
CA TYR A 106 -1.06 12.15 1.28
C TYR A 106 -2.38 11.41 0.98
N PRO A 107 -3.21 11.08 2.00
CA PRO A 107 -2.80 10.95 3.41
C PRO A 107 -1.56 10.05 3.54
N SER A 108 -0.83 10.21 4.64
CA SER A 108 0.41 9.46 4.88
C SER A 108 0.18 7.94 4.82
N THR A 109 1.24 7.17 4.64
CA THR A 109 1.23 5.70 4.71
C THR A 109 0.81 5.16 6.09
N ASN A 110 0.73 6.03 7.09
CA ASN A 110 0.19 5.72 8.41
C ASN A 110 -1.35 5.81 8.47
N GLY A 111 -2.00 6.20 7.36
CA GLY A 111 -3.45 6.37 7.29
C GLY A 111 -3.96 7.67 7.93
N VAL A 112 -3.12 8.70 8.00
CA VAL A 112 -3.44 9.98 8.67
C VAL A 112 -3.28 11.16 7.71
N PHE A 113 -4.24 12.09 7.75
CA PHE A 113 -4.12 13.40 7.09
C PHE A 113 -3.25 14.33 7.93
N GLU A 114 -2.13 14.78 7.36
CA GLU A 114 -1.30 15.81 7.98
C GLU A 114 -1.94 17.19 7.85
N GLU A 115 -2.02 17.94 8.96
CA GLU A 115 -2.72 19.23 9.01
C GLU A 115 -2.04 20.31 8.16
N ASN A 116 -0.71 20.25 8.01
CA ASN A 116 0.11 21.32 7.45
C ASN A 116 0.77 20.94 6.10
N VAL A 117 0.13 20.05 5.32
CA VAL A 117 0.72 19.58 4.04
C VAL A 117 1.02 20.72 3.07
N SER A 118 0.18 21.77 3.01
CA SER A 118 0.44 22.95 2.18
C SER A 118 1.69 23.71 2.60
N GLU A 119 1.94 23.84 3.92
CA GLU A 119 3.13 24.51 4.44
C GLU A 119 4.41 23.73 4.09
N VAL A 120 4.33 22.39 4.07
CA VAL A 120 5.42 21.53 3.60
C VAL A 120 5.70 21.79 2.11
N CYS A 121 4.67 21.86 1.27
CA CYS A 121 4.83 22.19 -0.15
C CYS A 121 5.47 23.58 -0.34
N GLU A 122 4.95 24.59 0.35
CA GLU A 122 5.46 25.97 0.29
C GLU A 122 6.92 26.07 0.72
N LEU A 123 7.31 25.38 1.80
CA LEU A 123 8.69 25.34 2.28
C LEU A 123 9.65 24.81 1.20
N ILE A 124 9.24 23.78 0.46
CA ILE A 124 10.06 23.19 -0.60
C ILE A 124 10.14 24.13 -1.81
N HIS A 125 9.02 24.72 -2.22
CA HIS A 125 8.96 25.68 -3.32
C HIS A 125 9.80 26.94 -3.04
N GLN A 126 9.74 27.48 -1.82
CA GLN A 126 10.55 28.64 -1.40
C GLN A 126 12.07 28.38 -1.50
N ASN A 127 12.48 27.12 -1.46
CA ASN A 127 13.89 26.71 -1.55
C ASN A 127 14.27 26.13 -2.93
N GLY A 128 13.42 26.35 -3.94
CA GLY A 128 13.68 25.98 -5.33
C GLY A 128 13.50 24.50 -5.66
N GLY A 129 12.94 23.71 -4.74
CA GLY A 129 12.58 22.31 -5.00
C GLY A 129 11.22 22.16 -5.67
N GLN A 130 10.89 20.93 -6.06
CA GLN A 130 9.58 20.51 -6.57
C GLN A 130 8.92 19.51 -5.61
N VAL A 131 7.61 19.42 -5.64
CA VAL A 131 6.82 18.52 -4.78
C VAL A 131 6.30 17.37 -5.62
N TYR A 132 6.84 16.18 -5.35
CA TYR A 132 6.27 14.93 -5.82
C TYR A 132 5.31 14.39 -4.76
N LEU A 133 4.06 14.12 -5.15
CA LEU A 133 3.08 13.47 -4.29
C LEU A 133 2.78 12.06 -4.79
N ASP A 134 3.05 11.08 -3.93
CA ASP A 134 2.62 9.70 -4.13
C ASP A 134 1.11 9.60 -3.96
N GLY A 135 0.41 9.33 -5.07
CA GLY A 135 -1.03 9.24 -5.13
C GLY A 135 -1.57 7.82 -4.96
N ALA A 136 -0.79 6.88 -4.42
CA ALA A 136 -1.28 5.53 -4.08
C ALA A 136 -2.44 5.54 -3.07
N ASN A 137 -2.57 6.63 -2.29
CA ASN A 137 -3.60 6.84 -1.26
C ASN A 137 -4.72 7.80 -1.72
N MET A 138 -4.88 7.99 -3.04
CA MET A 138 -5.91 8.88 -3.60
C MET A 138 -7.35 8.42 -3.32
N ASN A 139 -7.58 7.18 -2.87
CA ASN A 139 -8.93 6.73 -2.52
C ASN A 139 -9.51 7.54 -1.34
N ALA A 140 -8.66 8.13 -0.50
CA ALA A 140 -9.05 9.04 0.57
C ALA A 140 -9.22 10.51 0.11
N GLN A 141 -8.95 10.84 -1.15
CA GLN A 141 -8.95 12.22 -1.65
C GLN A 141 -9.98 12.50 -2.74
N VAL A 142 -10.28 11.53 -3.60
CA VAL A 142 -11.06 11.75 -4.83
C VAL A 142 -12.39 12.47 -4.51
N GLY A 143 -12.53 13.68 -5.04
CA GLY A 143 -13.72 14.51 -4.86
C GLY A 143 -13.78 15.32 -3.55
N LEU A 144 -12.87 15.11 -2.60
CA LEU A 144 -12.77 15.87 -1.35
C LEU A 144 -11.64 16.92 -1.40
N CYS A 145 -10.47 16.52 -1.88
CA CYS A 145 -9.31 17.40 -2.04
C CYS A 145 -8.48 16.98 -3.25
N ARG A 146 -7.58 17.86 -3.71
CA ARG A 146 -6.79 17.64 -4.94
C ARG A 146 -5.33 18.00 -4.71
N PRO A 147 -4.37 17.10 -5.00
CA PRO A 147 -2.92 17.36 -4.93
C PRO A 147 -2.48 18.71 -5.47
N GLY A 148 -2.95 19.07 -6.67
CA GLY A 148 -2.57 20.32 -7.30
C GLY A 148 -3.09 21.58 -6.62
N ASP A 149 -4.08 21.50 -5.73
CA ASP A 149 -4.65 22.66 -5.02
C ASP A 149 -3.83 23.04 -3.78
N TYR A 150 -3.17 22.07 -3.15
CA TYR A 150 -2.39 22.27 -1.92
C TYR A 150 -0.87 22.21 -2.17
N GLY A 151 -0.44 22.35 -3.42
CA GLY A 151 0.97 22.60 -3.76
C GLY A 151 1.75 21.42 -4.34
N SER A 152 1.13 20.29 -4.69
CA SER A 152 1.84 19.24 -5.44
C SER A 152 2.07 19.65 -6.90
N ASP A 153 3.29 19.44 -7.39
CA ASP A 153 3.67 19.70 -8.79
C ASP A 153 3.41 18.50 -9.70
N VAL A 154 3.63 17.29 -9.19
CA VAL A 154 3.46 16.04 -9.92
C VAL A 154 3.01 14.93 -8.99
N SER A 155 2.04 14.14 -9.44
CA SER A 155 1.58 12.96 -8.71
C SER A 155 1.39 11.78 -9.64
N HIS A 156 1.82 10.58 -9.25
CA HIS A 156 1.34 9.36 -9.92
C HIS A 156 0.02 8.89 -9.30
N LEU A 157 -0.75 8.11 -10.07
CA LEU A 157 -1.97 7.46 -9.59
C LEU A 157 -1.87 5.95 -9.78
N ASN A 158 -2.18 5.14 -8.76
CA ASN A 158 -2.31 3.70 -8.94
C ASN A 158 -3.71 3.37 -9.46
N LEU A 159 -3.85 3.22 -10.78
CA LEU A 159 -5.14 2.84 -11.37
C LEU A 159 -5.63 1.45 -10.92
N HIS A 160 -4.70 0.60 -10.51
CA HIS A 160 -4.94 -0.75 -9.98
C HIS A 160 -5.22 -0.78 -8.47
N LYS A 161 -5.21 0.39 -7.81
CA LYS A 161 -5.75 0.57 -6.46
C LYS A 161 -7.05 1.38 -6.58
N THR A 162 -6.93 2.70 -6.67
CA THR A 162 -8.04 3.66 -6.60
C THR A 162 -9.04 3.59 -7.76
N PHE A 163 -8.61 3.12 -8.94
CA PHE A 163 -9.45 3.17 -10.16
C PHE A 163 -9.71 1.79 -10.78
N CYS A 164 -9.84 0.78 -9.93
CA CYS A 164 -10.44 -0.54 -10.20
C CYS A 164 -9.76 -1.43 -11.24
N ILE A 165 -8.55 -1.12 -11.75
CA ILE A 165 -7.80 -2.15 -12.49
C ILE A 165 -7.53 -3.32 -11.53
N PRO A 166 -7.80 -4.58 -11.92
CA PRO A 166 -7.67 -5.72 -11.01
C PRO A 166 -6.22 -5.96 -10.61
N HIS A 167 -6.00 -6.34 -9.35
CA HIS A 167 -4.68 -6.62 -8.78
C HIS A 167 -3.96 -7.83 -9.43
N GLY A 168 -4.72 -8.79 -9.97
CA GLY A 168 -4.20 -9.90 -10.79
C GLY A 168 -3.13 -10.80 -10.14
N GLY A 169 -3.06 -10.86 -8.81
CA GLY A 169 -2.05 -11.63 -8.09
C GLY A 169 -0.64 -11.00 -8.11
N GLY A 170 -0.54 -9.69 -8.38
CA GLY A 170 0.74 -8.96 -8.45
C GLY A 170 0.94 -8.11 -9.70
N GLY A 171 -0.12 -7.88 -10.47
CA GLY A 171 -0.11 -7.13 -11.73
C GLY A 171 -1.19 -7.66 -12.69
N PRO A 172 -1.61 -6.88 -13.68
CA PRO A 172 -0.95 -5.68 -14.21
C PRO A 172 -1.34 -4.38 -13.50
N GLY A 173 -0.46 -3.38 -13.58
CA GLY A 173 -0.73 -2.02 -13.11
C GLY A 173 -0.72 -0.98 -14.23
N MET A 174 -1.14 0.23 -13.89
CA MET A 174 -0.88 1.47 -14.61
C MET A 174 -0.66 2.58 -13.57
N GLY A 175 0.33 3.44 -13.82
CA GLY A 175 0.78 4.52 -12.94
C GLY A 175 0.87 5.88 -13.62
N PRO A 176 -0.17 6.38 -14.29
CA PRO A 176 -0.14 7.67 -14.98
C PRO A 176 0.26 8.80 -14.03
N ILE A 177 0.89 9.84 -14.58
CA ILE A 177 1.30 11.02 -13.81
C ILE A 177 0.47 12.24 -14.20
N GLY A 178 -0.09 12.92 -13.21
CA GLY A 178 -0.63 14.27 -13.36
C GLY A 178 0.46 15.28 -13.04
N VAL A 179 0.64 16.30 -13.87
CA VAL A 179 1.65 17.33 -13.69
C VAL A 179 1.07 18.72 -13.82
N LYS A 180 1.64 19.68 -13.09
CA LYS A 180 1.43 21.11 -13.31
C LYS A 180 1.99 21.54 -14.66
N GLN A 181 1.45 22.64 -15.19
CA GLN A 181 1.74 23.09 -16.56
C GLN A 181 3.24 23.28 -16.85
N HIS A 182 4.05 23.73 -15.87
CA HIS A 182 5.48 23.95 -16.06
C HIS A 182 6.30 22.67 -16.24
N LEU A 183 5.80 21.51 -15.79
CA LEU A 183 6.44 20.21 -15.99
C LEU A 183 6.00 19.52 -17.28
N ALA A 184 4.87 19.93 -17.87
CA ALA A 184 4.30 19.28 -19.07
C ALA A 184 5.28 19.14 -20.26
N PRO A 185 6.11 20.15 -20.61
CA PRO A 185 7.05 20.02 -21.73
C PRO A 185 8.13 18.94 -21.55
N PHE A 186 8.34 18.50 -20.30
CA PHE A 186 9.38 17.58 -19.87
C PHE A 186 8.88 16.15 -19.66
N LEU A 187 7.60 15.92 -19.93
CA LEU A 187 6.99 14.60 -19.86
C LEU A 187 7.70 13.60 -20.80
N PRO A 188 7.70 12.30 -20.44
CA PRO A 188 8.28 11.26 -21.29
C PRO A 188 7.78 11.27 -22.74
N SER A 189 8.67 10.94 -23.67
CA SER A 189 8.41 10.86 -25.12
C SER A 189 8.59 9.43 -25.61
N HIS A 190 8.24 9.15 -26.88
CA HIS A 190 8.41 7.82 -27.47
C HIS A 190 9.07 7.91 -28.86
N PRO A 191 10.05 7.05 -29.21
CA PRO A 191 10.82 7.19 -30.45
C PRO A 191 10.02 6.84 -31.72
N VAL A 192 9.02 5.97 -31.61
CA VAL A 192 8.21 5.51 -32.76
C VAL A 192 6.94 6.32 -32.96
N VAL A 193 6.37 6.87 -31.87
CA VAL A 193 5.06 7.54 -31.89
C VAL A 193 5.25 8.92 -31.31
N ASN A 194 4.99 9.94 -32.12
CA ASN A 194 5.12 11.32 -31.68
C ASN A 194 4.06 11.66 -30.62
N MET A 195 4.52 11.99 -29.42
CA MET A 195 3.69 12.32 -28.27
C MET A 195 3.51 13.85 -28.20
N GLN A 196 2.34 14.35 -28.60
CA GLN A 196 2.05 15.79 -28.73
C GLN A 196 2.28 16.62 -27.45
N SER A 197 2.26 16.01 -26.27
CA SER A 197 2.44 16.67 -24.97
C SER A 197 3.90 16.82 -24.55
N SER A 198 4.82 16.06 -25.14
CA SER A 198 6.25 16.12 -24.83
C SER A 198 6.98 16.92 -25.90
N ASN A 199 7.84 17.87 -25.50
CA ASN A 199 8.83 18.40 -26.44
C ASN A 199 10.02 17.45 -26.45
N ALA A 200 10.22 16.72 -27.56
CA ALA A 200 11.23 15.68 -27.67
C ALA A 200 12.66 16.18 -27.41
N GLY A 201 12.93 17.48 -27.57
CA GLY A 201 14.21 18.10 -27.23
C GLY A 201 14.43 18.38 -25.74
N SER A 202 13.36 18.36 -24.92
CA SER A 202 13.43 18.64 -23.48
C SER A 202 13.02 17.46 -22.59
N SER A 203 12.41 16.41 -23.14
CA SER A 203 12.15 15.15 -22.43
C SER A 203 13.47 14.44 -22.08
N LEU A 204 13.52 13.80 -20.90
CA LEU A 204 14.64 12.90 -20.56
C LEU A 204 14.58 11.53 -21.27
N GLY A 205 13.53 11.28 -22.05
CA GLY A 205 13.43 10.12 -22.93
C GLY A 205 12.17 9.30 -22.74
N THR A 206 12.33 7.98 -22.83
CA THR A 206 11.23 7.01 -22.89
C THR A 206 11.29 6.06 -21.70
N ILE A 207 10.17 5.91 -20.99
CA ILE A 207 10.09 5.11 -19.74
C ILE A 207 9.52 3.70 -19.98
N SER A 208 8.62 3.53 -20.94
CA SER A 208 8.05 2.23 -21.33
C SER A 208 8.21 1.95 -22.82
N ALA A 209 8.26 0.67 -23.18
CA ALA A 209 8.41 0.20 -24.55
C ALA A 209 7.23 0.55 -25.49
N ALA A 210 6.04 0.82 -24.94
CA ALA A 210 4.87 1.24 -25.70
C ALA A 210 4.42 2.64 -25.25
N PRO A 211 4.00 3.54 -26.17
CA PRO A 211 3.74 4.95 -25.89
C PRO A 211 2.71 5.22 -24.79
N TRP A 212 1.76 4.31 -24.58
CA TRP A 212 0.74 4.42 -23.53
C TRP A 212 0.69 3.17 -22.64
N GLY A 213 1.85 2.53 -22.43
CA GLY A 213 2.00 1.36 -21.56
C GLY A 213 1.01 0.24 -21.90
N SER A 214 0.35 -0.30 -20.87
CA SER A 214 -0.67 -1.35 -20.99
C SER A 214 -2.02 -0.74 -21.37
N SER A 215 -2.16 -0.23 -22.60
CA SER A 215 -3.32 0.58 -22.99
C SER A 215 -4.65 -0.18 -22.96
N ALA A 216 -4.63 -1.50 -23.12
CA ALA A 216 -5.83 -2.34 -23.17
C ALA A 216 -6.60 -2.41 -21.84
N ILE A 217 -5.95 -2.13 -20.70
CA ILE A 217 -6.60 -2.17 -19.37
C ILE A 217 -7.08 -0.80 -18.90
N LEU A 218 -6.67 0.28 -19.57
CA LEU A 218 -7.14 1.63 -19.24
C LEU A 218 -8.67 1.79 -19.28
N PRO A 219 -9.43 1.15 -20.21
CA PRO A 219 -10.89 1.24 -20.24
C PRO A 219 -11.59 0.90 -18.92
N ILE A 220 -10.97 0.10 -18.05
CA ILE A 220 -11.51 -0.26 -16.73
C ILE A 220 -11.68 1.00 -15.88
N SER A 221 -10.61 1.76 -15.67
CA SER A 221 -10.65 3.01 -14.90
C SER A 221 -11.55 4.07 -15.55
N TRP A 222 -11.56 4.14 -16.88
CA TRP A 222 -12.47 5.03 -17.59
C TRP A 222 -13.93 4.67 -17.32
N ALA A 223 -14.28 3.38 -17.38
CA ALA A 223 -15.64 2.92 -17.14
C ALA A 223 -16.07 3.24 -15.71
N TYR A 224 -15.22 2.94 -14.71
CA TYR A 224 -15.46 3.31 -13.31
C TYR A 224 -15.76 4.81 -13.16
N ILE A 225 -14.85 5.69 -13.64
CA ILE A 225 -15.02 7.14 -13.55
C ILE A 225 -16.31 7.61 -14.26
N LYS A 226 -16.67 7.01 -15.40
CA LYS A 226 -17.87 7.39 -16.15
C LYS A 226 -19.16 6.93 -15.51
N MET A 227 -19.18 5.73 -14.94
CA MET A 227 -20.36 5.16 -14.28
C MET A 227 -20.61 5.81 -12.92
N MET A 228 -19.56 6.01 -12.13
CA MET A 228 -19.67 6.66 -10.81
C MET A 228 -20.07 8.13 -10.94
N GLY A 229 -19.51 8.84 -11.94
CA GLY A 229 -19.66 10.29 -12.05
C GLY A 229 -19.09 11.03 -10.83
N SER A 230 -19.26 12.34 -10.77
CA SER A 230 -18.69 13.13 -9.66
C SER A 230 -19.30 12.75 -8.31
N LYS A 231 -20.62 12.57 -8.24
CA LYS A 231 -21.31 12.22 -7.00
C LYS A 231 -20.91 10.84 -6.47
N GLY A 232 -20.85 9.83 -7.34
CA GLY A 232 -20.45 8.49 -6.95
C GLY A 232 -18.99 8.43 -6.50
N LEU A 233 -18.09 9.16 -7.17
CA LEU A 233 -16.68 9.22 -6.79
C LEU A 233 -16.47 9.87 -5.40
N VAL A 234 -17.17 10.97 -5.12
CA VAL A 234 -17.16 11.59 -3.77
C VAL A 234 -17.68 10.60 -2.74
N HIS A 235 -18.81 9.96 -3.02
CA HIS A 235 -19.43 9.02 -2.10
C HIS A 235 -18.53 7.79 -1.82
N ALA A 236 -17.83 7.28 -2.83
CA ALA A 236 -16.86 6.21 -2.67
C ALA A 236 -15.76 6.60 -1.66
N THR A 237 -15.16 7.77 -1.82
CA THR A 237 -14.14 8.27 -0.89
C THR A 237 -14.70 8.48 0.53
N GLU A 238 -15.91 9.03 0.67
CA GLU A 238 -16.57 9.18 1.98
C GLU A 238 -16.79 7.84 2.68
N VAL A 239 -17.25 6.82 1.95
CA VAL A 239 -17.51 5.48 2.49
C VAL A 239 -16.21 4.75 2.80
N ALA A 240 -15.15 4.91 2.01
CA ALA A 240 -13.84 4.33 2.32
C ALA A 240 -13.30 4.86 3.68
N ILE A 241 -13.40 6.17 3.91
CA ILE A 241 -13.01 6.79 5.19
C ILE A 241 -13.94 6.34 6.33
N LEU A 242 -15.26 6.27 6.07
CA LEU A 242 -16.25 5.81 7.04
C LEU A 242 -15.97 4.36 7.49
N ASN A 243 -15.76 3.45 6.54
CA ASN A 243 -15.51 2.04 6.81
C ASN A 243 -14.26 1.83 7.64
N ALA A 244 -13.17 2.54 7.30
CA ALA A 244 -11.93 2.49 8.09
C ALA A 244 -12.17 2.98 9.52
N ASN A 245 -12.78 4.16 9.69
CA ASN A 245 -13.04 4.74 11.02
C ASN A 245 -14.02 3.88 11.83
N TYR A 246 -14.98 3.23 11.18
CA TYR A 246 -15.89 2.28 11.80
C TYR A 246 -15.13 1.10 12.41
N MET A 247 -14.26 0.45 11.63
CA MET A 247 -13.47 -0.68 12.10
C MET A 247 -12.50 -0.26 13.21
N ALA A 248 -11.78 0.85 13.03
CA ALA A 248 -10.90 1.39 14.05
C ALA A 248 -11.65 1.65 15.36
N LYS A 249 -12.86 2.22 15.29
CA LYS A 249 -13.70 2.47 16.47
C LYS A 249 -14.15 1.18 17.17
N ARG A 250 -14.44 0.11 16.43
CA ARG A 250 -14.76 -1.20 17.02
C ARG A 250 -13.56 -1.84 17.72
N LEU A 251 -12.36 -1.63 17.19
CA LEU A 251 -11.15 -2.33 17.64
C LEU A 251 -10.34 -1.58 18.70
N GLU A 252 -10.54 -0.26 18.87
CA GLU A 252 -9.67 0.60 19.69
C GLU A 252 -9.55 0.23 21.18
N ASN A 253 -10.54 -0.45 21.75
CA ASN A 253 -10.50 -0.91 23.15
C ASN A 253 -9.71 -2.22 23.33
N HIS A 254 -9.37 -2.89 22.24
CA HIS A 254 -8.77 -4.23 22.23
C HIS A 254 -7.36 -4.20 21.61
N TYR A 255 -7.19 -3.33 20.61
CA TYR A 255 -5.93 -3.06 19.93
C TYR A 255 -5.66 -1.57 19.94
N LYS A 256 -4.41 -1.19 20.19
CA LYS A 256 -4.01 0.21 20.08
C LYS A 256 -3.98 0.62 18.60
N ILE A 257 -4.81 1.59 18.24
CA ILE A 257 -4.69 2.30 16.95
C ILE A 257 -3.45 3.18 17.02
N LEU A 258 -2.44 2.90 16.20
CA LEU A 258 -1.10 3.45 16.39
C LEU A 258 -1.02 4.96 16.13
N PHE A 259 -1.67 5.44 15.06
CA PHE A 259 -1.66 6.83 14.64
C PHE A 259 -3.09 7.32 14.35
N ARG A 260 -3.34 8.61 14.63
CA ARG A 260 -4.61 9.29 14.41
C ARG A 260 -4.34 10.74 14.04
N GLY A 261 -5.23 11.35 13.26
CA GLY A 261 -5.21 12.78 13.00
C GLY A 261 -5.53 13.61 14.25
N SER A 262 -5.39 14.94 14.14
CA SER A 262 -5.55 15.89 15.26
C SER A 262 -6.89 15.76 16.00
N LYS A 263 -7.96 15.42 15.28
CA LYS A 263 -9.32 15.23 15.80
C LYS A 263 -9.65 13.78 16.19
N GLY A 264 -8.66 12.89 16.19
CA GLY A 264 -8.81 11.48 16.57
C GLY A 264 -9.32 10.55 15.46
N PHE A 265 -9.55 11.07 14.25
CA PHE A 265 -10.00 10.30 13.08
C PHE A 265 -8.81 9.83 12.22
N ILE A 266 -9.05 8.78 11.45
CA ILE A 266 -8.13 8.25 10.43
C ILE A 266 -8.66 8.55 9.02
N ALA A 267 -7.86 8.30 8.00
CA ALA A 267 -8.26 8.40 6.59
C ALA A 267 -8.94 7.09 6.13
N HIS A 268 -8.52 6.52 5.00
CA HIS A 268 -9.03 5.26 4.44
C HIS A 268 -8.41 3.98 5.03
N GLU A 269 -7.37 4.10 5.86
CA GLU A 269 -6.64 2.96 6.42
C GLU A 269 -6.14 3.29 7.83
N PHE A 270 -5.78 2.26 8.61
CA PHE A 270 -5.21 2.42 9.95
C PHE A 270 -4.29 1.27 10.36
N ILE A 271 -3.46 1.54 11.38
CA ILE A 271 -2.49 0.58 11.90
C ILE A 271 -2.91 0.08 13.28
N LEU A 272 -2.98 -1.24 13.43
CA LEU A 272 -3.07 -1.93 14.71
C LEU A 272 -1.67 -2.24 15.26
N ASP A 273 -1.39 -1.73 16.45
CA ASP A 273 -0.16 -2.03 17.16
C ASP A 273 -0.27 -3.37 17.91
N VAL A 274 0.28 -4.43 17.29
CA VAL A 274 0.32 -5.79 17.87
C VAL A 274 1.67 -6.11 18.52
N ARG A 275 2.63 -5.17 18.51
CA ARG A 275 3.97 -5.36 19.09
C ARG A 275 3.96 -5.70 20.59
N PRO A 276 3.07 -5.12 21.43
CA PRO A 276 3.04 -5.45 22.86
C PRO A 276 2.84 -6.95 23.13
N PHE A 277 2.14 -7.66 22.24
CA PHE A 277 1.84 -9.09 22.41
C PHE A 277 3.08 -9.98 22.29
N LYS A 278 4.18 -9.48 21.70
CA LYS A 278 5.46 -10.18 21.72
C LYS A 278 6.01 -10.33 23.14
N LYS A 279 5.82 -9.30 23.97
CA LYS A 279 6.29 -9.32 25.37
C LYS A 279 5.32 -10.06 26.28
N SER A 280 4.01 -9.88 26.11
CA SER A 280 3.01 -10.44 27.02
C SER A 280 2.66 -11.91 26.73
N ALA A 281 2.58 -12.29 25.46
CA ALA A 281 2.12 -13.62 25.02
C ALA A 281 3.10 -14.34 24.08
N ASN A 282 4.26 -13.74 23.79
CA ASN A 282 5.17 -14.18 22.72
C ASN A 282 4.47 -14.32 21.34
N ILE A 283 3.47 -13.48 21.06
CA ILE A 283 2.72 -13.45 19.81
C ILE A 283 3.26 -12.36 18.89
N GLU A 284 3.43 -12.70 17.61
CA GLU A 284 3.92 -11.80 16.57
C GLU A 284 2.83 -11.46 15.55
N ALA A 285 3.04 -10.41 14.76
CA ALA A 285 2.11 -10.03 13.69
C ALA A 285 1.83 -11.18 12.71
N VAL A 286 2.85 -12.01 12.43
CA VAL A 286 2.71 -13.20 11.57
C VAL A 286 1.76 -14.24 12.16
N ASP A 287 1.72 -14.42 13.48
CA ASP A 287 0.80 -15.36 14.13
C ASP A 287 -0.65 -14.93 13.93
N VAL A 288 -0.94 -13.64 14.14
CA VAL A 288 -2.27 -13.05 13.91
C VAL A 288 -2.66 -13.18 12.44
N ALA A 289 -1.74 -12.89 11.52
CA ALA A 289 -1.99 -12.98 10.09
C ALA A 289 -2.25 -14.40 9.60
N LYS A 290 -1.50 -15.40 10.08
CA LYS A 290 -1.78 -16.80 9.77
C LYS A 290 -3.09 -17.26 10.41
N ARG A 291 -3.38 -16.82 11.63
CA ARG A 291 -4.62 -17.18 12.33
C ARG A 291 -5.86 -16.63 11.64
N LEU A 292 -5.82 -15.43 11.07
CA LEU A 292 -6.93 -14.88 10.26
C LEU A 292 -7.34 -15.80 9.09
N GLN A 293 -6.43 -16.62 8.55
CA GLN A 293 -6.76 -17.57 7.49
C GLN A 293 -7.75 -18.64 7.98
N ASP A 294 -7.64 -19.07 9.24
CA ASP A 294 -8.58 -20.01 9.83
C ASP A 294 -9.98 -19.39 10.00
N TYR A 295 -10.05 -18.07 10.15
CA TYR A 295 -11.28 -17.28 10.18
C TYR A 295 -11.82 -16.96 8.77
N GLY A 296 -11.12 -17.38 7.70
CA GLY A 296 -11.53 -17.17 6.31
C GLY A 296 -11.04 -15.86 5.68
N PHE A 297 -10.08 -15.17 6.31
CA PHE A 297 -9.59 -13.88 5.83
C PHE A 297 -8.15 -13.94 5.34
N HIS A 298 -7.87 -13.22 4.26
CA HIS A 298 -6.51 -12.83 3.94
C HIS A 298 -6.02 -11.81 4.97
N ALA A 299 -4.76 -11.91 5.38
CA ALA A 299 -4.20 -10.97 6.34
C ALA A 299 -4.12 -9.54 5.76
N PRO A 300 -4.28 -8.50 6.58
CA PRO A 300 -3.96 -7.14 6.17
C PRO A 300 -2.46 -6.96 5.89
N THR A 301 -2.07 -5.78 5.41
CA THR A 301 -0.66 -5.47 5.16
C THR A 301 0.16 -5.65 6.44
N MET A 302 1.25 -6.41 6.36
CA MET A 302 2.03 -6.81 7.53
C MET A 302 3.35 -6.07 7.64
N SER A 303 3.69 -5.64 8.85
CA SER A 303 5.01 -5.11 9.24
C SER A 303 5.52 -3.92 8.42
N TRP A 304 4.62 -3.22 7.72
CA TRP A 304 4.88 -1.99 7.00
C TRP A 304 3.67 -1.05 7.15
N PRO A 305 3.86 0.27 7.36
CA PRO A 305 5.15 0.99 7.46
C PRO A 305 5.89 0.79 8.80
N VAL A 306 5.24 0.18 9.81
CA VAL A 306 5.85 -0.07 11.13
C VAL A 306 6.08 -1.58 11.33
N PRO A 307 7.33 -2.03 11.57
CA PRO A 307 7.62 -3.44 11.83
C PRO A 307 6.81 -4.01 13.01
N GLY A 308 6.26 -5.21 12.84
CA GLY A 308 5.47 -5.89 13.86
C GLY A 308 4.06 -5.32 14.07
N THR A 309 3.51 -4.60 13.09
CA THR A 309 2.14 -4.07 13.10
C THR A 309 1.31 -4.62 11.93
N LEU A 310 0.01 -4.34 11.92
CA LEU A 310 -0.92 -4.69 10.85
C LEU A 310 -1.63 -3.43 10.35
N MET A 311 -1.63 -3.19 9.04
CA MET A 311 -2.30 -2.04 8.41
C MET A 311 -3.51 -2.46 7.59
N ILE A 312 -4.68 -1.94 7.95
CA ILE A 312 -5.98 -2.38 7.45
C ILE A 312 -6.62 -1.26 6.61
N GLU A 313 -6.99 -1.59 5.37
CA GLU A 313 -7.75 -0.75 4.43
C GLU A 313 -8.98 -1.55 3.96
N PRO A 314 -10.21 -1.23 4.40
CA PRO A 314 -11.40 -1.99 4.00
C PRO A 314 -11.99 -1.60 2.64
N THR A 315 -11.63 -0.41 2.13
CA THR A 315 -12.25 0.22 0.95
C THR A 315 -13.76 0.50 1.13
N GLU A 316 -14.36 1.15 0.14
CA GLU A 316 -15.78 1.46 0.09
C GLU A 316 -16.67 0.31 -0.40
N SER A 317 -16.06 -0.72 -0.99
CA SER A 317 -16.81 -1.78 -1.68
C SER A 317 -17.31 -2.88 -0.75
N GLU A 318 -16.72 -2.99 0.45
CA GLU A 318 -17.11 -3.97 1.45
C GLU A 318 -18.30 -3.47 2.28
N ASP A 319 -19.30 -4.34 2.43
CA ASP A 319 -20.48 -4.01 3.24
C ASP A 319 -20.18 -4.12 4.74
N LYS A 320 -21.04 -3.50 5.56
CA LYS A 320 -20.89 -3.52 7.02
C LYS A 320 -20.79 -4.95 7.59
N SER A 321 -21.47 -5.93 6.99
CA SER A 321 -21.48 -7.29 7.50
C SER A 321 -20.11 -7.96 7.34
N GLU A 322 -19.39 -7.68 6.26
CA GLU A 322 -18.01 -8.15 6.05
C GLU A 322 -17.05 -7.45 7.01
N LEU A 323 -17.19 -6.13 7.19
CA LEU A 323 -16.39 -5.38 8.17
C LEU A 323 -16.58 -5.93 9.58
N ASP A 324 -17.83 -6.28 9.93
CA ASP A 324 -18.17 -6.89 11.22
C ASP A 324 -17.50 -8.26 11.38
N ARG A 325 -17.58 -9.14 10.38
CA ARG A 325 -16.92 -10.46 10.42
C ARG A 325 -15.41 -10.34 10.63
N PHE A 326 -14.77 -9.39 9.94
CA PHE A 326 -13.34 -9.15 10.09
C PHE A 326 -13.00 -8.60 11.50
N CYS A 327 -13.75 -7.62 11.99
CA CYS A 327 -13.58 -7.09 13.34
C CYS A 327 -13.79 -8.17 14.40
N ASP A 328 -14.85 -8.97 14.27
CA ASP A 328 -15.17 -10.05 15.21
C ASP A 328 -14.08 -11.12 15.22
N SER A 329 -13.48 -11.42 14.06
CA SER A 329 -12.32 -12.31 13.96
C SER A 329 -11.13 -11.78 14.75
N LEU A 330 -10.80 -10.49 14.60
CA LEU A 330 -9.74 -9.86 15.38
C LEU A 330 -10.06 -9.83 16.87
N LEU A 331 -11.30 -9.55 17.26
CA LEU A 331 -11.71 -9.56 18.66
C LEU A 331 -11.61 -10.97 19.28
N ALA A 332 -11.96 -12.02 18.52
CA ALA A 332 -11.77 -13.40 18.93
C ALA A 332 -10.27 -13.75 19.06
N ILE A 333 -9.44 -13.31 18.10
CA ILE A 333 -7.98 -13.46 18.20
C ILE A 333 -7.42 -12.70 19.41
N ARG A 334 -7.95 -11.52 19.76
CA ARG A 334 -7.55 -10.81 20.97
C ARG A 334 -7.82 -11.64 22.22
N GLN A 335 -8.93 -12.37 22.25
CA GLN A 335 -9.26 -13.27 23.35
C GLN A 335 -8.31 -14.48 23.38
N GLU A 336 -7.97 -15.07 22.23
CA GLU A 336 -6.94 -16.12 22.14
C GLU A 336 -5.60 -15.64 22.70
N ILE A 337 -5.21 -14.39 22.42
CA ILE A 337 -4.01 -13.76 23.00
C ILE A 337 -4.16 -13.61 24.52
N ALA A 338 -5.30 -13.13 25.01
CA ALA A 338 -5.57 -12.98 26.45
C ALA A 338 -5.50 -14.32 27.19
N ASP A 339 -5.97 -15.40 26.58
CA ASP A 339 -5.91 -16.75 27.15
C ASP A 339 -4.46 -17.23 27.31
N ILE A 340 -3.55 -16.82 26.43
CA ILE A 340 -2.11 -17.09 26.57
C ILE A 340 -1.51 -16.18 27.66
N GLU A 341 -1.85 -14.88 27.68
CA GLU A 341 -1.38 -13.92 28.69
C GLU A 341 -1.74 -14.36 30.11
N GLU A 342 -2.93 -14.94 30.29
CA GLU A 342 -3.50 -15.36 31.57
C GLU A 342 -3.22 -16.84 31.90
N GLY A 343 -2.43 -17.54 31.07
CA GLY A 343 -1.99 -18.92 31.30
C GLY A 343 -3.08 -19.98 31.14
N ARG A 344 -4.20 -19.66 30.47
CA ARG A 344 -5.26 -20.62 30.12
C ARG A 344 -4.94 -21.47 28.89
N MET A 345 -4.07 -21.00 28.01
CA MET A 345 -3.57 -21.74 26.85
C MET A 345 -2.06 -21.93 26.91
N ASP A 346 -1.57 -23.04 26.38
CA ASP A 346 -0.13 -23.29 26.25
C ASP A 346 0.53 -22.23 25.36
N SER A 347 1.63 -21.64 25.84
CA SER A 347 2.33 -20.54 25.14
C SER A 347 2.98 -20.94 23.81
N ARG A 348 3.22 -22.24 23.59
CA ARG A 348 3.87 -22.81 22.40
C ARG A 348 2.89 -23.55 21.50
N VAL A 349 1.93 -24.26 22.07
CA VAL A 349 0.97 -25.12 21.35
C VAL A 349 -0.44 -24.56 21.53
N ASN A 350 -0.73 -23.51 20.76
CA ASN A 350 -2.02 -22.83 20.73
C ASN A 350 -2.43 -22.54 19.27
N PRO A 351 -3.70 -22.17 19.02
CA PRO A 351 -4.16 -21.93 17.65
C PRO A 351 -3.36 -20.86 16.90
N LEU A 352 -2.92 -19.78 17.56
CA LEU A 352 -2.12 -18.71 16.95
C LEU A 352 -0.75 -19.20 16.45
N LYS A 353 -0.03 -19.98 17.27
CA LYS A 353 1.28 -20.52 16.90
C LYS A 353 1.21 -21.62 15.85
N MET A 354 0.08 -22.30 15.78
CA MET A 354 -0.12 -23.47 14.93
C MET A 354 -0.86 -23.16 13.64
N ALA A 355 -1.42 -21.96 13.52
CA ALA A 355 -2.04 -21.48 12.31
C ALA A 355 -1.02 -21.32 11.15
N PRO A 356 -1.46 -21.52 9.90
CA PRO A 356 -2.80 -21.92 9.51
C PRO A 356 -3.06 -23.42 9.65
N HIS A 357 -4.31 -23.80 9.87
CA HIS A 357 -4.72 -25.20 9.99
C HIS A 357 -5.21 -25.73 8.64
N SER A 358 -4.33 -26.47 7.96
CA SER A 358 -4.65 -27.08 6.66
C SER A 358 -5.70 -28.20 6.77
N LEU A 359 -6.33 -28.55 5.64
CA LEU A 359 -7.29 -29.66 5.61
C LEU A 359 -6.63 -30.97 6.10
N ALA A 360 -5.41 -31.27 5.65
CA ALA A 360 -4.67 -32.45 6.08
C ALA A 360 -4.39 -32.47 7.59
N CYS A 361 -4.12 -31.32 8.20
CA CYS A 361 -3.95 -31.19 9.65
C CYS A 361 -5.24 -31.53 10.40
N ILE A 362 -6.38 -31.02 9.93
CA ILE A 362 -7.68 -31.18 10.59
C ILE A 362 -8.27 -32.59 10.40
N THR A 363 -8.06 -33.23 9.25
CA THR A 363 -8.59 -34.57 8.95
C THR A 363 -7.68 -35.72 9.35
N SER A 364 -6.47 -35.43 9.85
CA SER A 364 -5.55 -36.45 10.38
C SER A 364 -6.24 -37.35 11.41
N THR A 365 -5.88 -38.63 11.47
CA THR A 365 -6.37 -39.54 12.52
C THR A 365 -5.82 -39.18 13.89
N THR A 366 -4.66 -38.53 13.95
CA THR A 366 -3.98 -38.12 15.19
C THR A 366 -4.23 -36.63 15.47
N TRP A 367 -4.58 -36.29 16.70
CA TRP A 367 -4.73 -34.92 17.16
C TRP A 367 -4.17 -34.76 18.58
N ASP A 368 -2.97 -34.21 18.67
CA ASP A 368 -2.25 -33.99 19.93
C ASP A 368 -2.10 -32.48 20.18
N ARG A 369 -3.23 -31.80 20.31
CA ARG A 369 -3.29 -30.34 20.53
C ARG A 369 -4.27 -30.05 21.68
N PRO A 370 -3.96 -29.10 22.58
CA PRO A 370 -4.79 -28.81 23.75
C PRO A 370 -6.04 -27.96 23.43
N TYR A 371 -6.51 -28.01 22.17
CA TYR A 371 -7.69 -27.31 21.67
C TYR A 371 -8.36 -28.16 20.60
N SER A 372 -9.66 -27.98 20.37
CA SER A 372 -10.42 -28.84 19.47
C SER A 372 -10.20 -28.52 17.99
N ARG A 373 -10.56 -29.46 17.11
CA ARG A 373 -10.53 -29.27 15.65
C ARG A 373 -11.53 -28.23 15.19
N GLU A 374 -12.70 -28.18 15.84
CA GLU A 374 -13.72 -27.17 15.61
C GLU A 374 -13.17 -25.79 15.92
N TYR A 375 -12.48 -25.62 17.05
CA TYR A 375 -11.87 -24.34 17.40
C TYR A 375 -10.71 -23.95 16.45
N ALA A 376 -10.02 -24.94 15.90
CA ALA A 376 -8.97 -24.71 14.91
C ALA A 376 -9.54 -24.24 13.56
N ALA A 377 -10.55 -24.93 13.02
CA ALA A 377 -11.03 -24.75 11.64
C ALA A 377 -12.30 -23.90 11.51
N PHE A 378 -13.14 -23.84 12.54
CA PHE A 378 -14.43 -23.15 12.58
C PHE A 378 -14.54 -22.27 13.84
N PRO A 379 -13.63 -21.31 14.05
CA PRO A 379 -13.53 -20.57 15.30
C PRO A 379 -14.72 -19.63 15.56
N MET A 380 -15.50 -19.29 14.53
CA MET A 380 -16.66 -18.40 14.62
C MET A 380 -17.87 -18.97 13.86
N PRO A 381 -19.12 -18.64 14.27
CA PRO A 381 -20.32 -19.18 13.63
C PRO A 381 -20.50 -18.85 12.14
N PHE A 382 -19.86 -17.79 11.64
CA PHE A 382 -19.89 -17.44 10.22
C PHE A 382 -18.90 -18.27 9.38
N VAL A 383 -17.93 -18.93 10.01
CA VAL A 383 -17.02 -19.88 9.34
C VAL A 383 -17.73 -21.22 9.29
N ARG A 384 -18.45 -21.47 8.20
CA ARG A 384 -19.27 -22.69 8.03
C ARG A 384 -18.64 -23.68 7.06
N PRO A 385 -18.92 -24.99 7.18
CA PRO A 385 -18.41 -26.01 6.26
C PRO A 385 -18.69 -25.70 4.78
N GLU A 386 -19.86 -25.14 4.47
CA GLU A 386 -20.28 -24.87 3.08
C GLU A 386 -19.48 -23.74 2.42
N THR A 387 -18.90 -22.84 3.22
CA THR A 387 -18.14 -21.67 2.75
C THR A 387 -16.69 -21.69 3.22
N LYS A 388 -16.22 -22.81 3.81
CA LYS A 388 -14.88 -22.90 4.38
C LYS A 388 -13.82 -22.85 3.29
N PHE A 389 -13.03 -21.79 3.31
CA PHE A 389 -11.79 -21.74 2.55
C PHE A 389 -10.68 -22.42 3.34
N TRP A 390 -10.03 -23.41 2.72
CA TRP A 390 -8.98 -24.19 3.36
C TRP A 390 -7.60 -23.65 3.01
N PRO A 391 -6.75 -23.31 4.00
CA PRO A 391 -5.32 -23.22 3.78
C PRO A 391 -4.82 -24.55 3.22
N THR A 392 -4.15 -24.52 2.06
CA THR A 392 -3.72 -25.73 1.36
C THR A 392 -2.49 -26.38 1.99
N ILE A 393 -1.70 -25.59 2.71
CA ILE A 393 -0.48 -26.01 3.41
C ILE A 393 -0.46 -25.44 4.83
N SER A 394 0.40 -26.02 5.67
CA SER A 394 0.73 -25.46 7.00
C SER A 394 1.58 -24.20 6.86
N ARG A 395 2.02 -23.63 7.99
CA ARG A 395 2.87 -22.44 8.00
C ARG A 395 4.15 -22.68 7.19
N ILE A 396 4.46 -21.74 6.29
CA ILE A 396 5.65 -21.75 5.46
C ILE A 396 6.91 -21.50 6.31
N ASP A 397 8.01 -22.15 5.94
CA ASP A 397 9.34 -21.88 6.51
C ASP A 397 10.10 -20.93 5.59
N ASP A 398 10.08 -19.65 5.95
CA ASP A 398 10.68 -18.58 5.14
C ASP A 398 12.21 -18.75 5.04
N ILE A 399 12.88 -19.19 6.11
CA ILE A 399 14.35 -19.27 6.18
C ILE A 399 14.86 -20.45 5.34
N TYR A 400 14.17 -21.58 5.39
CA TYR A 400 14.61 -22.79 4.69
C TYR A 400 14.69 -22.58 3.18
N GLY A 401 13.71 -21.90 2.58
CA GLY A 401 13.65 -21.65 1.14
C GLY A 401 14.82 -20.79 0.65
N ASP A 402 15.18 -19.76 1.39
CA ASP A 402 16.31 -18.88 1.06
C ASP A 402 17.66 -19.62 1.16
N GLN A 403 17.79 -20.58 2.08
CA GLN A 403 18.99 -21.41 2.23
C GLN A 403 19.09 -22.52 1.18
N HIS A 404 17.96 -22.94 0.60
CA HIS A 404 17.87 -24.04 -0.37
C HIS A 404 17.12 -23.60 -1.61
N LEU A 405 17.70 -22.63 -2.33
CA LEU A 405 17.03 -21.94 -3.43
C LEU A 405 16.71 -22.88 -4.60
N VAL A 406 15.44 -23.24 -4.74
CA VAL A 406 14.89 -24.03 -5.86
C VAL A 406 13.80 -23.20 -6.54
N CYS A 407 14.13 -22.60 -7.69
CA CYS A 407 13.25 -21.69 -8.42
C CYS A 407 12.64 -22.30 -9.69
N THR A 408 12.76 -23.62 -9.86
CA THR A 408 12.14 -24.40 -10.95
C THR A 408 11.37 -25.56 -10.36
N CYS A 409 10.46 -26.15 -11.15
CA CYS A 409 9.75 -27.35 -10.71
C CYS A 409 10.77 -28.42 -10.27
N PRO A 410 10.70 -28.95 -9.03
CA PRO A 410 11.48 -30.11 -8.64
C PRO A 410 11.07 -31.34 -9.48
N PRO A 411 11.87 -32.42 -9.48
CA PRO A 411 11.49 -33.63 -10.18
C PRO A 411 10.24 -34.28 -9.55
N MET A 412 9.54 -35.12 -10.32
CA MET A 412 8.22 -35.66 -9.97
C MET A 412 8.23 -36.55 -8.71
N ASP A 413 9.37 -37.17 -8.42
CA ASP A 413 9.63 -37.98 -7.21
C ASP A 413 9.47 -37.18 -5.91
N VAL A 414 9.71 -35.87 -5.93
CA VAL A 414 9.47 -34.98 -4.77
C VAL A 414 7.97 -34.76 -4.50
N TYR A 415 7.11 -35.00 -5.50
CA TYR A 415 5.65 -34.88 -5.36
C TYR A 415 4.99 -36.20 -4.94
N GLU A 416 5.73 -37.31 -4.93
CA GLU A 416 5.28 -38.56 -4.32
C GLU A 416 5.16 -38.31 -2.81
N SER A 417 3.92 -38.08 -2.38
CA SER A 417 3.60 -37.79 -0.99
C SER A 417 4.07 -38.94 -0.08
N PRO A 418 4.62 -38.68 1.12
CA PRO A 418 4.89 -39.73 2.11
C PRO A 418 3.63 -40.46 2.63
N TYR A 419 2.46 -40.17 2.07
CA TYR A 419 1.18 -40.81 2.40
C TYR A 419 0.85 -42.06 1.56
N GLU A 420 1.62 -42.38 0.52
CA GLU A 420 1.54 -43.69 -0.14
C GLU A 420 2.68 -44.60 0.35
N GLU A 421 2.32 -45.80 0.81
CA GLU A 421 3.18 -46.91 1.27
C GLU A 421 3.73 -46.88 2.71
N ARG A 422 2.84 -47.12 3.69
CA ARG A 422 3.09 -48.14 4.73
C ARG A 422 1.83 -48.98 4.99
N ALA A 423 1.41 -49.72 3.97
CA ALA A 423 0.49 -50.83 4.10
C ALA A 423 1.08 -52.06 3.41
N SER A 424 2.15 -52.61 4.00
CA SER A 424 2.56 -54.03 3.92
C SER A 424 3.98 -54.23 4.47
N SER A 425 4.08 -54.53 5.76
CA SER A 425 4.84 -55.70 6.24
C SER A 425 4.25 -56.18 7.56
#